data_AF-A0ABF7RRA9-F1
#
_entry.id   AF-A0ABF7RRA9-F1
#
_cell.length_a   1.000
_cell.length_b   1.000
_cell.length_c   1.000
_cell.angle_alpha   90.00
_cell.angle_beta   90.00
_cell.angle_gamma   90.00
#
_symmetry.space_group_name_H-M   'P 1'
#
loop_
_entity.id
_entity.type
_entity.pdbx_description
1 polymer ?
#
loop_
_entity_poly.entity_id
_entity_poly.type
_entity_poly.pdbx_seq_one_letter_code
_entity_poly.pdbx_strand_id
1 'polypeptide(L)' 'MSLLETREVTRTYGKGATKFDALRGINLQINKGDSVAIIGKSG' A
#
# COMPACT_ATOMS: atom_id res chain seq x y z
N MET A 1 -19.26 -4.46 -6.52
CA MET A 1 -18.19 -3.93 -7.40
C MET A 1 -17.19 -3.20 -6.53
N SER A 2 -15.89 -3.43 -6.74
CA SER A 2 -14.85 -2.64 -6.08
C SER A 2 -14.92 -1.20 -6.59
N LEU A 3 -14.77 -0.24 -5.67
CA LEU A 3 -14.65 1.17 -6.01
C LEU A 3 -13.17 1.55 -6.17
N LEU A 4 -12.31 0.96 -5.34
CA LEU A 4 -10.86 1.11 -5.40
C LEU A 4 -10.23 -0.28 -5.31
N GLU A 5 -9.22 -0.51 -6.14
CA GLU A 5 -8.46 -1.76 -6.14
C GLU A 5 -6.99 -1.46 -6.44
N THR A 6 -6.10 -2.16 -5.75
CA THR A 6 -4.66 -2.20 -6.01
C THR A 6 -4.23 -3.66 -6.18
N ARG A 7 -3.28 -3.88 -7.10
CA ARG A 7 -2.71 -5.20 -7.38
C ARG A 7 -1.19 -5.10 -7.35
N GLU A 8 -0.55 -5.88 -6.48
CA GLU A 8 0.90 -6.01 -6.33
C GLU A 8 1.64 -4.66 -6.26
N VAL A 9 1.08 -3.70 -5.52
CA VAL A 9 1.69 -2.37 -5.43
C VAL A 9 2.97 -2.44 -4.61
N THR A 10 4.08 -2.13 -5.27
CA THR A 10 5.41 -2.03 -4.66
C THR A 10 5.89 -0.59 -4.71
N ARG A 11 6.68 -0.21 -3.71
CA ARG A 11 7.35 1.10 -3.70
C ARG A 11 8.65 1.00 -2.93
N THR A 12 9.72 1.40 -3.59
CA THR A 12 11.06 1.50 -3.02
C THR A 12 11.53 2.95 -3.11
N TYR A 13 12.22 3.40 -2.07
CA TYR A 13 12.94 4.67 -2.01
C TYR A 13 14.44 4.42 -1.79
N GLY A 14 15.26 5.42 -2.13
CA GLY A 14 16.72 5.33 -1.97
C GLY A 14 17.39 4.37 -2.97
N LYS A 15 18.71 4.19 -2.81
CA LYS A 15 19.54 3.32 -3.67
C LYS A 15 20.69 2.72 -2.85
N GLY A 16 21.22 1.58 -3.30
CA GLY A 16 22.35 0.92 -2.64
C GLY A 16 22.06 0.66 -1.16
N ALA A 17 22.96 1.09 -0.28
CA ALA A 17 22.83 0.91 1.17
C ALA A 17 21.65 1.67 1.80
N THR A 18 21.12 2.71 1.15
CA THR A 18 19.97 3.48 1.65
C THR A 18 18.64 3.05 1.03
N LYS A 19 18.63 1.91 0.32
CA LYS A 19 17.40 1.35 -0.25
C LYS A 19 16.42 0.97 0.86
N PHE A 20 15.18 1.43 0.71
CA PHE A 20 14.07 1.16 1.63
C PHE A 20 12.80 0.78 0.86
N ASP A 21 12.25 -0.39 1.14
CA ASP A 21 11.01 -0.88 0.54
C ASP A 21 9.81 -0.48 1.41
N ALA A 22 9.15 0.61 1.02
CA ALA A 22 8.00 1.21 1.70
C ALA A 22 6.71 0.41 1.49
N LEU A 23 6.48 -0.11 0.28
CA LEU A 23 5.35 -1.00 -0.04
C LEU A 23 5.91 -2.29 -0.66
N ARG A 24 5.42 -3.44 -0.18
CA ARG A 24 5.95 -4.77 -0.53
C ARG A 24 4.87 -5.66 -1.13
N GLY A 25 4.36 -5.29 -2.31
CA GLY A 25 3.38 -6.10 -3.05
C GLY A 25 2.00 -6.06 -2.39
N ILE A 26 1.48 -4.85 -2.17
CA ILE A 26 0.21 -4.67 -1.47
C ILE A 26 -0.97 -4.88 -2.44
N ASN A 27 -1.90 -5.75 -2.04
CA ASN A 27 -3.21 -5.93 -2.65
C ASN A 27 -4.27 -5.39 -1.70
N LEU A 28 -5.08 -4.44 -2.15
CA LEU A 28 -6.17 -3.83 -1.37
C LEU A 28 -7.37 -3.61 -2.27
N GLN A 29 -8.55 -4.01 -1.79
CA GLN A 29 -9.82 -3.75 -2.43
C GLN A 29 -10.73 -3.03 -1.44
N ILE A 30 -11.34 -1.93 -1.87
CA ILE A 30 -12.35 -1.18 -1.11
C ILE A 30 -13.62 -1.13 -1.96
N ASN A 31 -14.75 -1.53 -1.38
CA ASN A 31 -16.02 -1.55 -2.07
C ASN A 31 -16.77 -0.22 -1.87
N LYS A 32 -17.72 0.05 -2.76
CA LYS A 32 -18.56 1.25 -2.65
C LYS A 32 -19.38 1.19 -1.36
N GLY A 33 -19.25 2.21 -0.52
CA GLY A 33 -19.97 2.33 0.76
C GLY A 33 -19.14 1.92 1.98
N ASP A 34 -17.96 1.33 1.78
CA ASP A 34 -17.05 1.00 2.88
C ASP A 34 -16.52 2.28 3.55
N SER A 35 -16.47 2.28 4.88
CA SER A 35 -15.71 3.25 5.67
C SER A 35 -14.46 2.54 6.21
N VAL A 36 -13.28 2.99 5.78
CA VAL A 36 -12.01 2.29 6.03
C VAL A 36 -11.02 3.24 6.70
N ALA A 37 -10.31 2.74 7.72
CA ALA A 37 -9.17 3.42 8.32
C ALA A 37 -7.89 2.62 8.07
N ILE A 38 -6.79 3.31 7.77
CA ILE A 38 -5.46 2.72 7.67
C ILE A 38 -4.67 3.14 8.93
N ILE A 39 -4.14 2.16 9.65
CA ILE A 39 -3.35 2.37 10.87
C ILE A 39 -1.99 1.67 10.75
N GLY A 40 -1.00 2.18 11.47
CA GLY A 40 0.33 1.62 11.48
C GLY A 40 1.26 2.39 12.42
N LYS A 41 2.40 1.78 12.74
CA LYS A 41 3.49 2.49 13.43
C LYS A 41 4.08 3.55 12.50
N SER A 42 4.72 4.58 13.07
CA SER A 42 5.54 5.51 12.29
C SER A 42 6.65 4.72 11.58
N GLY A 43 6.79 4.98 10.28
CA GLY A 43 7.72 4.33 9.37
C GLY A 43 7.87 5.13 8.10
#